data_AF-A1ZFC3-F1
#
_entry.id   AF-A1ZFC3-F1
#
_cell.length_a   1.000
_cell.length_b   1.000
_cell.length_c   1.000
_cell.angle_alpha   90.00
_cell.angle_beta   90.00
_cell.angle_gamma   90.00
#
_symmetry.space_group_name_H-M   'P 1'
#
loop_
_entity.id
_entity.type
_entity.pdbx_description
1 polymer ?
#
loop_
_entity_poly.entity_id
_entity_poly.type
_entity_poly.pdbx_seq_one_letter_code
_entity_poly.pdbx_strand_id
1 'polypeptide(L)'
;MSCKKKEEDSYIEKISGVQSAQVAFSTINRGDKASVKLRFVANNGCGEFSRFEETWSENKTTLDVKVYVRYPSDPNTVCTQVITPLNKIYEFTPPDRGTYTIRFFAGGAFITKTITVR
;
A
#
# COMPACT_ATOMS: atom_id res chain seq x y z
N MET A 1 -33.10 27.27 7.96
CA MET A 1 -31.76 26.76 8.30
C MET A 1 -31.25 25.95 7.13
N SER A 2 -30.27 26.49 6.41
CA SER A 2 -29.70 25.86 5.21
C SER A 2 -28.70 24.79 5.65
N CYS A 3 -29.05 23.51 5.51
CA CYS A 3 -28.09 22.43 5.64
C CYS A 3 -27.16 22.47 4.43
N LYS A 4 -26.02 23.14 4.58
CA LYS A 4 -24.88 22.94 3.67
C LYS A 4 -24.45 21.49 3.80
N LYS A 5 -24.91 20.63 2.88
CA LYS A 5 -24.23 19.36 2.60
C LYS A 5 -22.80 19.77 2.25
N LYS A 6 -21.83 19.39 3.08
CA LYS A 6 -20.43 19.38 2.66
C LYS A 6 -20.41 18.57 1.38
N GLU A 7 -20.00 19.17 0.27
CA GLU A 7 -19.54 18.40 -0.87
C GLU A 7 -18.50 17.44 -0.30
N GLU A 8 -18.88 16.18 -0.25
CA GLU A 8 -17.99 15.11 0.12
C GLU A 8 -17.01 15.05 -1.05
N ASP A 9 -15.80 15.58 -0.86
CA ASP A 9 -14.74 15.54 -1.85
C ASP A 9 -14.65 14.11 -2.38
N SER A 10 -15.21 13.86 -3.56
CA SER A 10 -15.35 12.49 -4.05
C SER A 10 -14.01 12.09 -4.64
N TYR A 11 -13.44 10.99 -4.16
CA TYR A 11 -12.16 10.46 -4.66
C TYR A 11 -12.38 9.16 -5.42
N ILE A 12 -11.57 8.93 -6.46
CA ILE A 12 -11.44 7.63 -7.13
C ILE A 12 -10.15 6.95 -6.69
N GLU A 13 -10.24 5.69 -6.28
CA GLU A 13 -9.07 4.87 -5.99
C GLU A 13 -8.58 4.15 -7.24
N LYS A 14 -7.26 4.13 -7.44
CA LYS A 14 -6.60 3.33 -8.47
C LYS A 14 -5.47 2.55 -7.85
N ILE A 15 -5.30 1.30 -8.29
CA ILE A 15 -4.15 0.50 -7.90
C ILE A 15 -2.87 1.13 -8.46
N SER A 16 -1.82 1.17 -7.64
CA SER A 16 -0.47 1.59 -8.04
C SER A 16 0.51 0.45 -7.85
N GLY A 17 1.39 0.26 -8.84
CA GLY A 17 2.44 -0.74 -8.78
C GLY A 17 3.57 -0.31 -7.83
N VAL A 18 3.95 -1.19 -6.92
CA VAL A 18 5.13 -1.01 -6.09
C VAL A 18 6.38 -1.12 -6.96
N GLN A 19 7.25 -0.12 -6.88
CA GLN A 19 8.52 -0.06 -7.60
C GLN A 19 9.68 -0.60 -6.77
N SER A 20 9.62 -0.45 -5.44
CA SER A 20 10.62 -1.04 -4.55
C SER A 20 10.01 -1.35 -3.18
N ALA A 21 10.43 -2.47 -2.60
CA ALA A 21 10.13 -2.85 -1.22
C ALA A 21 11.44 -3.13 -0.47
N GLN A 22 11.62 -2.52 0.69
CA GLN A 22 12.80 -2.70 1.55
C GLN A 22 12.33 -3.12 2.94
N VAL A 23 12.68 -4.35 3.35
CA VAL A 23 12.39 -4.83 4.70
C VAL A 23 13.38 -4.20 5.67
N ALA A 24 12.91 -3.71 6.82
CA ALA A 24 13.80 -3.20 7.86
C ALA A 24 14.62 -4.35 8.47
N PHE A 25 13.95 -5.47 8.75
CA PHE A 25 14.56 -6.69 9.27
C PHE A 25 13.94 -7.90 8.56
N SER A 26 14.79 -8.81 8.10
CA SER A 26 14.36 -10.11 7.54
C SER A 26 14.04 -11.12 8.63
N THR A 27 14.34 -10.82 9.90
CA THR A 27 13.91 -11.61 11.05
C THR A 27 13.48 -10.72 12.20
N ILE A 28 12.35 -11.07 12.81
CA ILE A 28 11.75 -10.40 13.97
C ILE A 28 11.34 -11.42 15.04
N ASN A 29 11.05 -10.98 16.26
CA ASN A 29 10.50 -11.85 17.29
C ASN A 29 8.98 -11.94 17.19
N ARG A 30 8.38 -13.02 17.71
CA ARG A 30 6.93 -13.11 17.86
C ARG A 30 6.39 -11.91 18.64
N GLY A 31 5.38 -11.25 18.09
CA GLY A 31 4.74 -10.07 18.67
C GLY A 31 5.29 -8.75 18.14
N ASP A 32 6.46 -8.76 17.49
CA ASP A 32 6.99 -7.58 16.81
C ASP A 32 6.25 -7.33 15.51
N LYS A 33 6.19 -6.06 15.11
CA LYS A 33 5.70 -5.66 13.78
C LYS A 33 6.82 -5.77 12.76
N ALA A 34 6.52 -6.38 11.63
CA ALA A 34 7.37 -6.32 10.46
C ALA A 34 7.12 -5.01 9.70
N SER A 35 8.19 -4.26 9.43
CA SER A 35 8.14 -2.99 8.70
C SER A 35 8.79 -3.11 7.32
N VAL A 36 8.06 -2.70 6.28
CA VAL A 36 8.54 -2.69 4.90
C VAL A 36 8.37 -1.29 4.32
N LYS A 37 9.47 -0.63 3.95
CA LYS A 37 9.43 0.63 3.24
C LYS A 37 9.11 0.37 1.78
N LEU A 38 7.97 0.89 1.34
CA LEU A 38 7.47 0.79 -0.03
C LEU A 38 7.66 2.12 -0.75
N ARG A 39 8.08 2.03 -2.02
CA ARG A 39 8.05 3.13 -2.97
C ARG A 39 7.15 2.76 -4.15
N PHE A 40 6.25 3.66 -4.49
CA PHE A 40 5.33 3.56 -5.62
C PHE A 40 5.08 4.97 -6.16
N VAL A 41 4.20 5.13 -7.15
CA VAL A 41 3.95 6.42 -7.77
C VAL A 41 2.48 6.78 -7.81
N ALA A 42 2.20 8.08 -7.73
CA ALA A 42 0.99 8.69 -8.24
C ALA A 42 1.22 9.11 -9.69
N ASN A 43 0.23 8.86 -10.55
CA ASN A 43 0.31 9.11 -11.99
C ASN A 43 0.21 10.61 -12.35
N ASN A 44 -0.16 11.46 -11.39
CA ASN A 44 -0.17 12.91 -11.51
C ASN A 44 -0.01 13.54 -10.10
N GLY A 45 0.10 14.85 -10.02
CA GLY A 45 0.36 15.57 -8.77
C GLY A 45 -0.79 15.61 -7.77
N CYS A 46 -1.98 15.13 -8.12
CA CYS A 46 -3.11 15.01 -7.19
C CYS A 46 -3.20 13.64 -6.53
N GLY A 47 -2.39 12.68 -6.95
CA GLY A 47 -2.48 11.33 -6.41
C GLY A 47 -1.90 11.25 -5.01
N GLU A 48 -2.71 10.77 -4.07
CA GLU A 48 -2.31 10.56 -2.69
C GLU A 48 -2.42 9.09 -2.30
N PHE A 49 -1.60 8.65 -1.35
CA PHE A 49 -1.79 7.33 -0.76
C PHE A 49 -3.20 7.23 -0.14
N SER A 50 -3.93 6.17 -0.50
CA SER A 50 -5.22 5.86 0.11
C SER A 50 -5.09 4.77 1.16
N ARG A 51 -4.75 3.55 0.72
CA ARG A 51 -4.73 2.37 1.59
C ARG A 51 -3.84 1.26 1.05
N PHE A 52 -3.58 0.31 1.92
CA PHE A 52 -3.12 -1.02 1.56
C PHE A 52 -4.32 -1.97 1.57
N GLU A 53 -4.33 -2.90 0.61
CA GLU A 53 -5.26 -4.03 0.59
C GLU A 53 -4.48 -5.31 0.78
N GLU A 54 -4.91 -6.09 1.75
CA GLU A 54 -4.26 -7.33 2.16
C GLU A 54 -5.10 -8.53 1.77
N THR A 55 -4.45 -9.57 1.24
CA THR A 55 -5.10 -10.85 0.99
C THR A 55 -4.17 -11.96 1.46
N TRP A 56 -4.58 -12.67 2.51
CA TRP A 56 -3.86 -13.81 3.03
C TRP A 56 -4.20 -15.07 2.23
N SER A 57 -3.19 -15.92 2.02
CA SER A 57 -3.42 -17.30 1.60
C SER A 57 -4.16 -18.08 2.69
N GLU A 58 -4.83 -19.18 2.30
CA GLU A 58 -5.60 -20.03 3.24
C GLU A 58 -4.75 -20.50 4.43
N ASN A 59 -3.48 -20.84 4.19
CA ASN A 59 -2.54 -21.28 5.23
C ASN A 59 -1.87 -20.13 6.01
N LYS A 60 -2.22 -18.87 5.73
CA LYS A 60 -1.67 -17.65 6.35
C LYS A 60 -0.14 -17.52 6.31
N THR A 61 0.53 -18.13 5.36
CA THR A 61 2.00 -17.99 5.17
C THR A 61 2.37 -17.03 4.06
N THR A 62 1.44 -16.75 3.13
CA THR A 62 1.63 -15.78 2.06
C THR A 62 0.65 -14.63 2.21
N LEU A 63 1.17 -13.40 2.09
CA LEU A 63 0.41 -12.17 2.18
C LEU A 63 0.58 -11.36 0.91
N ASP A 64 -0.50 -11.20 0.15
CA ASP A 64 -0.53 -10.34 -1.01
C ASP A 64 -0.94 -8.93 -0.58
N VAL A 65 -0.15 -7.95 -1.02
CA VAL A 65 -0.36 -6.53 -0.68
C VAL A 65 -0.50 -5.72 -1.96
N LYS A 66 -1.63 -5.03 -2.11
CA LYS A 66 -1.86 -4.04 -3.15
C LYS A 66 -1.88 -2.64 -2.54
N VAL A 67 -1.40 -1.66 -3.30
CA VAL A 67 -1.39 -0.26 -2.88
C VAL A 67 -2.40 0.52 -3.71
N TYR A 68 -3.25 1.28 -3.04
CA TYR A 68 -4.23 2.16 -3.69
C TYR A 68 -3.83 3.62 -3.51
N VAL A 69 -3.89 4.35 -4.61
CA VAL A 69 -3.71 5.80 -4.68
C VAL A 69 -5.07 6.41 -5.02
N ARG A 70 -5.48 7.43 -4.28
CA ARG A 70 -6.72 8.16 -4.52
C ARG A 70 -6.45 9.44 -5.30
N TYR A 71 -7.41 9.82 -6.14
CA TYR A 71 -7.39 11.04 -6.93
C TYR A 71 -8.72 11.76 -6.78
N PRO A 72 -8.75 13.10 -6.80
CA PRO A 72 -10.00 13.86 -6.93
C PRO A 72 -10.79 13.38 -8.14
N SER A 73 -12.10 13.19 -7.95
CA SER A 73 -13.01 12.77 -9.04
C SER A 73 -13.67 13.94 -9.75
N ASP A 74 -13.61 15.15 -9.18
CA ASP A 74 -14.10 16.36 -9.83
C ASP A 74 -13.25 16.65 -11.09
N PRO A 75 -13.85 16.64 -12.29
CA PRO A 75 -13.13 16.92 -13.53
C PRO A 75 -12.58 18.35 -13.60
N ASN A 76 -13.07 19.28 -12.76
CA ASN A 76 -12.56 20.65 -12.67
C ASN A 76 -11.29 20.75 -11.82
N THR A 77 -10.91 19.69 -11.11
CA THR A 77 -9.67 19.68 -10.33
C THR A 77 -8.46 19.63 -11.26
N VAL A 78 -7.68 20.71 -11.27
CA VAL A 78 -6.47 20.82 -12.09
C VAL A 78 -5.31 20.11 -11.39
N CYS A 79 -4.82 19.03 -12.02
CA CYS A 79 -3.69 18.24 -11.52
C CYS A 79 -2.46 18.44 -12.40
N THR A 80 -1.29 18.66 -11.79
CA THR A 80 -0.02 18.69 -12.51
C THR A 80 0.23 17.30 -13.12
N GLN A 81 0.69 17.24 -14.37
CA GLN A 81 0.98 15.98 -15.07
C GLN A 81 2.33 15.37 -14.66
N VAL A 82 2.74 15.59 -13.41
CA VAL A 82 4.01 15.13 -12.87
C VAL A 82 3.78 13.84 -12.09
N ILE A 83 4.48 12.78 -12.49
CA ILE A 83 4.50 11.52 -11.74
C ILE A 83 5.18 11.79 -10.40
N THR A 84 4.44 11.57 -9.31
CA THR A 84 4.92 11.88 -7.96
C THR A 84 5.30 10.59 -7.23
N PRO A 85 6.55 10.43 -6.78
CA PRO A 85 6.93 9.28 -5.99
C PRO A 85 6.34 9.35 -4.59
N LEU A 86 5.73 8.26 -4.14
CA LEU A 86 5.15 8.11 -2.82
C LEU A 86 5.96 7.07 -2.04
N ASN A 87 6.29 7.40 -0.78
CA ASN A 87 6.97 6.50 0.15
C ASN A 87 6.06 6.23 1.34
N LYS A 88 5.81 4.96 1.65
CA LYS A 88 5.03 4.56 2.83
C LYS A 88 5.67 3.37 3.52
N ILE A 89 5.49 3.32 4.83
CA ILE A 89 5.85 2.16 5.64
C ILE A 89 4.61 1.28 5.70
N TYR A 90 4.76 0.06 5.21
CA TYR A 90 3.80 -1.00 5.40
C TYR A 90 4.19 -1.78 6.65
N GLU A 91 3.29 -1.81 7.63
CA GLU A 91 3.46 -2.57 8.86
C GLU A 91 2.45 -3.72 8.86
N PHE A 92 2.90 -4.93 9.20
CA PHE A 92 2.00 -6.03 9.50
C PHE A 92 2.50 -6.82 10.70
N THR A 93 1.56 -7.42 11.42
CA THR A 93 1.83 -8.28 12.57
C THR A 93 1.63 -9.73 12.13
N PRO A 94 2.69 -10.55 12.09
CA PRO A 94 2.56 -11.96 11.78
C PRO A 94 1.72 -12.68 12.86
N PRO A 95 0.84 -13.61 12.48
CA PRO A 95 -0.05 -14.30 13.44
C PRO A 95 0.69 -15.25 14.39
N ASP A 96 1.76 -15.90 13.92
CA ASP A 96 2.57 -16.82 14.73
C ASP A 96 4.04 -16.89 14.26
N ARG A 97 4.86 -17.73 14.89
CA ARG A 97 6.21 -18.05 14.44
C ARG A 97 6.21 -18.76 13.09
N GLY A 98 7.26 -18.56 12.31
CA GLY A 98 7.40 -19.17 11.00
C GLY A 98 8.00 -18.24 9.96
N THR A 99 7.94 -18.67 8.71
CA THR A 99 8.42 -17.88 7.58
C THR A 99 7.24 -17.40 6.75
N TYR A 100 7.18 -16.09 6.55
CA TYR A 100 6.13 -15.43 5.80
C TYR A 100 6.67 -14.89 4.49
N THR A 101 5.88 -15.09 3.43
CA THR A 101 6.15 -14.54 2.11
C THR A 101 5.20 -13.39 1.85
N ILE A 102 5.73 -12.19 1.65
CA ILE A 102 4.95 -10.99 1.37
C ILE A 102 5.14 -10.64 -0.11
N ARG A 103 4.05 -10.52 -0.85
CA ARG A 103 4.06 -10.23 -2.29
C ARG A 103 3.39 -8.88 -2.53
N PHE A 104 4.19 -7.90 -2.94
CA PHE A 104 3.70 -6.56 -3.28
C PHE A 104 3.38 -6.47 -4.76
N PHE A 105 2.15 -6.11 -5.14
CA PHE A 105 1.78 -5.97 -6.54
C PHE A 105 2.59 -4.85 -7.23
N ALA A 106 3.22 -5.17 -8.36
CA ALA A 106 4.14 -4.30 -9.09
C ALA A 106 3.63 -3.92 -10.50
N GLY A 107 2.30 -3.96 -10.73
CA GLY A 107 1.72 -3.59 -12.03
C GLY A 107 1.61 -4.73 -13.05
N GLY A 108 1.77 -5.98 -12.61
CA GLY A 108 1.64 -7.18 -13.45
C GLY A 108 2.36 -8.39 -12.87
N ALA A 109 3.46 -8.13 -12.15
CA ALA A 109 4.17 -9.11 -11.34
C ALA A 109 4.09 -8.74 -9.85
N PHE A 110 4.78 -9.51 -9.00
CA PHE A 110 4.92 -9.22 -7.58
C PHE A 110 6.39 -9.03 -7.20
N ILE A 111 6.66 -8.07 -6.31
CA ILE A 111 7.91 -7.97 -5.57
C ILE A 111 7.75 -8.80 -4.30
N THR A 112 8.52 -9.88 -4.19
CA THR A 112 8.43 -10.80 -3.05
C THR A 112 9.47 -10.46 -1.99
N LYS A 113 9.06 -10.54 -0.72
CA LYS A 113 9.92 -10.44 0.45
C LYS A 113 9.63 -11.57 1.42
N THR A 114 10.66 -11.99 2.14
CA THR A 114 10.55 -13.05 3.14
C THR A 114 10.89 -12.49 4.50
N ILE A 115 10.06 -12.80 5.49
CA ILE A 115 10.28 -12.44 6.89
C ILE A 115 10.14 -13.69 7.74
N THR A 116 11.16 -13.94 8.56
CA THR A 116 11.16 -15.02 9.55
C THR A 116 10.76 -14.47 10.91
N VAL A 117 9.91 -15.18 11.62
CA VAL A 117 9.41 -14.85 12.96
C VAL A 117 9.85 -15.95 13.91
N ARG A 118 10.61 -15.58 14.94
CA ARG A 118 11.21 -16.51 15.92
C ARG A 118 10.55 -16.43 17.29
#